data_AF-A0A357FYS7-F1
#
_entry.id   AF-A0A357FYS7-F1
#
_cell.length_a   1.000
_cell.length_b   1.000
_cell.length_c   1.000
_cell.angle_alpha   90.00
_cell.angle_beta   90.00
_cell.angle_gamma   90.00
#
_symmetry.space_group_name_H-M   'P 1'
#
loop_
_entity.id
_entity.type
_entity.pdbx_description
1 polymer ?
#
loop_
_entity_poly.entity_id
_entity_poly.type
_entity_poly.pdbx_seq_one_letter_code
_entity_poly.pdbx_strand_id
1 'polypeptide(L)'
;MAETHSIKFYPVGNGDTSQIILSGGRRVLLDFCHRPKAEDDDTPEIDLKRQLKDELSAAERNNFDVVAFTHADLDHIQGSTDFFELEHAAIYQGEGRVKITELWVPAAMLLEEAEKDQQQEEFVLLRQEARHRLLEGKGILVFSRPKALVDWLTPKLEARGEPANARDHLFIDAGTVVPGFTLKNDGVEFFCHSPFIKHCDEGDIIRNSAALVFNVRFRADGRDYDFLAVGDAEWCDLEDIVGITKFHKNDDRLRWNLYNIPHHCSYKALSDEKGDRETTPKPLVKELLLHGQPDAYLVSSSCPIPNLRSAYSEIQPPHIQARNCYERYLRAIGGRRFLVTMEEPNERKPAPIVFEVAYGGITLERSRIMGAPAIVSSVPPRAG
;
A
#
# COMPACT_ATOMS: atom_id res chain seq x y z
N MET A 1 23.04 -10.95 -13.46
CA MET A 1 21.66 -11.02 -13.99
C MET A 1 21.11 -9.61 -13.94
N ALA A 2 20.23 -9.21 -14.85
CA ALA A 2 19.59 -7.89 -14.76
C ALA A 2 18.81 -7.82 -13.43
N GLU A 3 18.91 -6.69 -12.73
CA GLU A 3 18.14 -6.49 -11.51
C GLU A 3 16.68 -6.21 -11.88
N THR A 4 15.82 -7.19 -11.63
CA THR A 4 14.39 -7.11 -11.89
C THR A 4 13.61 -7.23 -10.59
N HIS A 5 12.85 -6.19 -10.25
CA HIS A 5 11.87 -6.21 -9.16
C HIS A 5 10.46 -6.34 -9.74
N SER A 6 9.50 -6.75 -8.90
CA SER A 6 8.10 -6.85 -9.30
C SER A 6 7.18 -6.19 -8.29
N ILE A 7 6.13 -5.53 -8.78
CA ILE A 7 5.06 -4.94 -7.97
C ILE A 7 3.74 -5.54 -8.45
N LYS A 8 2.97 -6.15 -7.54
CA LYS A 8 1.71 -6.84 -7.84
C LYS A 8 0.56 -6.19 -7.09
N PHE A 9 -0.57 -6.00 -7.75
CA PHE A 9 -1.84 -5.58 -7.14
C PHE A 9 -2.87 -6.68 -7.33
N TYR A 10 -3.55 -7.06 -6.24
CA TYR A 10 -4.48 -8.20 -6.24
C TYR A 10 -5.94 -7.73 -6.36
N PRO A 11 -6.77 -8.40 -7.18
CA PRO A 11 -8.17 -8.04 -7.36
C PRO A 11 -9.05 -8.60 -6.24
N VAL A 12 -9.09 -7.89 -5.11
CA VAL A 12 -9.78 -8.30 -3.87
C VAL A 12 -11.12 -7.57 -3.64
N GLY A 13 -11.70 -7.02 -4.71
CA GLY A 13 -12.90 -6.18 -4.67
C GLY A 13 -12.57 -4.73 -4.35
N ASN A 14 -13.42 -4.07 -3.56
CA ASN A 14 -13.13 -2.73 -3.04
C ASN A 14 -12.30 -2.83 -1.76
N GLY A 15 -11.03 -3.19 -1.93
CA GLY A 15 -10.05 -3.32 -0.86
C GLY A 15 -8.66 -3.45 -1.44
N ASP A 16 -7.66 -3.36 -0.58
CA ASP A 16 -6.28 -3.24 -1.00
C ASP A 16 -5.43 -4.41 -0.54
N THR A 17 -4.67 -4.94 -1.48
CA THR A 17 -3.51 -5.79 -1.21
C THR A 17 -2.55 -5.64 -2.37
N SER A 18 -1.30 -5.31 -2.06
CA SER A 18 -0.23 -5.29 -3.06
C SER A 18 1.05 -5.91 -2.50
N GLN A 19 1.92 -6.39 -3.38
CA GLN A 19 3.17 -7.03 -3.01
C GLN A 19 4.31 -6.48 -3.84
N ILE A 20 5.43 -6.19 -3.17
CA ILE A 20 6.72 -5.88 -3.79
C ILE A 20 7.62 -7.11 -3.62
N ILE A 21 8.16 -7.60 -4.73
CA ILE A 21 9.09 -8.73 -4.77
C ILE A 21 10.40 -8.22 -5.35
N LEU A 22 11.45 -8.21 -4.52
CA LEU A 22 12.76 -7.70 -4.92
C LEU A 22 13.54 -8.76 -5.71
N SER A 23 14.50 -8.31 -6.52
CA SER A 23 15.41 -9.17 -7.27
C SER A 23 16.18 -10.16 -6.37
N GLY A 24 16.48 -9.76 -5.14
CA GLY A 24 17.08 -10.60 -4.10
C GLY A 24 16.12 -11.58 -3.41
N GLY A 25 14.86 -11.66 -3.84
CA GLY A 25 13.84 -12.58 -3.33
C GLY A 25 13.11 -12.11 -2.06
N ARG A 26 13.48 -10.95 -1.50
CA ARG A 26 12.76 -10.34 -0.38
C ARG A 26 11.36 -9.88 -0.82
N ARG A 27 10.37 -10.01 0.07
CA ARG A 27 8.96 -9.72 -0.20
C ARG A 27 8.37 -8.80 0.85
N VAL A 28 7.77 -7.70 0.39
CA VAL A 28 6.99 -6.76 1.20
C VAL A 28 5.54 -6.86 0.75
N LEU A 29 4.64 -7.17 1.68
CA LEU A 29 3.21 -7.09 1.46
C LEU A 29 2.68 -5.79 2.05
N LEU A 30 1.91 -5.03 1.27
CA LEU A 30 1.21 -3.83 1.71
C LEU A 30 -0.29 -4.17 1.78
N ASP A 31 -0.83 -4.09 2.99
CA ASP A 31 -2.19 -4.49 3.37
C ASP A 31 -2.51 -5.96 3.09
N PHE A 32 -3.64 -6.42 3.62
CA PHE A 32 -4.17 -7.76 3.36
C PHE A 32 -5.69 -7.74 3.45
N CYS A 33 -6.35 -8.02 2.33
CA CYS A 33 -7.80 -8.08 2.24
C CYS A 33 -8.21 -9.36 1.52
N HIS A 34 -8.69 -10.32 2.29
CA HIS A 34 -9.26 -11.55 1.77
C HIS A 34 -10.73 -11.65 2.15
N ARG A 35 -11.59 -11.82 1.15
CA ARG A 35 -13.03 -11.99 1.33
C ARG A 35 -13.36 -13.48 1.33
N PRO A 36 -14.03 -14.05 2.35
CA PRO A 36 -14.34 -15.48 2.38
C PRO A 36 -15.11 -15.99 1.16
N LYS A 37 -15.96 -15.14 0.55
CA LYS A 37 -16.68 -15.49 -0.69
C LYS A 37 -15.75 -15.76 -1.89
N ALA A 38 -14.51 -15.24 -1.85
CA ALA A 38 -13.52 -15.40 -2.91
C ALA A 38 -12.91 -16.81 -2.96
N GLU A 39 -13.15 -17.64 -1.93
CA GLU A 39 -12.79 -19.06 -1.96
C GLU A 39 -13.70 -19.86 -2.94
N ASP A 40 -14.84 -19.29 -3.33
CA ASP A 40 -15.71 -19.79 -4.39
C ASP A 40 -15.30 -19.20 -5.76
N ASP A 41 -15.01 -20.09 -6.73
CA ASP A 41 -14.57 -19.74 -8.09
C ASP A 41 -15.66 -19.00 -8.91
N ASP A 42 -16.91 -18.92 -8.41
CA ASP A 42 -18.01 -18.17 -9.04
C ASP A 42 -18.02 -16.67 -8.69
N THR A 43 -17.12 -16.21 -7.81
CA THR A 43 -16.97 -14.77 -7.50
C THR A 43 -15.81 -14.14 -8.28
N PRO A 44 -15.89 -12.84 -8.64
CA PRO A 44 -14.79 -12.18 -9.34
C PRO A 44 -13.55 -11.96 -8.49
N GLU A 45 -13.69 -11.81 -7.17
CA GLU A 45 -12.56 -11.57 -6.27
C GLU A 45 -11.60 -12.77 -6.22
N ILE A 46 -10.31 -12.50 -6.11
CA ILE A 46 -9.30 -13.56 -6.01
C ILE A 46 -9.33 -14.22 -4.62
N ASP A 47 -9.21 -15.55 -4.59
CA ASP A 47 -8.80 -16.30 -3.40
C ASP A 47 -7.36 -15.90 -3.01
N LEU A 48 -7.24 -14.78 -2.30
CA LEU A 48 -5.95 -14.20 -1.93
C LEU A 48 -5.13 -15.15 -1.03
N LYS A 49 -5.79 -15.87 -0.11
CA LYS A 49 -5.12 -16.81 0.80
C LYS A 49 -4.44 -17.92 0.00
N ARG A 50 -5.16 -18.55 -0.93
CA ARG A 50 -4.60 -19.57 -1.83
C ARG A 50 -3.50 -18.99 -2.71
N GLN A 51 -3.77 -17.87 -3.37
CA GLN A 51 -2.80 -17.21 -4.26
C GLN A 51 -1.47 -16.92 -3.57
N LEU A 52 -1.48 -16.31 -2.38
CA LEU A 52 -0.25 -15.96 -1.67
C LEU A 52 0.48 -17.19 -1.14
N LYS A 53 -0.24 -18.23 -0.68
CA LYS A 53 0.38 -19.51 -0.29
C LYS A 53 1.07 -20.19 -1.47
N ASP A 54 0.43 -20.22 -2.64
CA ASP A 54 1.03 -20.77 -3.85
C ASP A 54 2.26 -19.97 -4.28
N GLU A 55 2.21 -18.64 -4.23
CA GLU A 55 3.35 -17.78 -4.56
C GLU A 55 4.53 -17.92 -3.60
N LEU A 56 4.28 -18.11 -2.31
CA LEU A 56 5.31 -18.35 -1.30
C LEU A 56 5.91 -19.74 -1.47
N SER A 57 5.07 -20.76 -1.68
CA SER A 57 5.49 -22.15 -1.93
C SER A 57 6.35 -22.25 -3.19
N ALA A 58 5.96 -21.57 -4.28
CA ALA A 58 6.74 -21.51 -5.52
C ALA A 58 8.09 -20.82 -5.35
N ALA A 59 8.25 -19.97 -4.33
CA ALA A 59 9.52 -19.36 -3.96
C ALA A 59 10.24 -20.12 -2.83
N GLU A 60 9.76 -21.30 -2.44
CA GLU A 60 10.31 -22.14 -1.37
C GLU A 60 10.37 -21.41 -0.01
N ARG A 61 9.34 -20.61 0.29
CA ARG A 61 9.23 -19.81 1.52
C ARG A 61 7.88 -19.99 2.20
N ASN A 62 7.81 -19.60 3.47
CA ASN A 62 6.59 -19.60 4.28
C ASN A 62 6.38 -18.27 5.05
N ASN A 63 7.11 -17.22 4.66
CA ASN A 63 7.10 -15.94 5.34
C ASN A 63 7.15 -14.77 4.35
N PHE A 64 6.60 -13.64 4.75
CA PHE A 64 6.94 -12.32 4.20
C PHE A 64 8.06 -11.69 5.03
N ASP A 65 8.94 -10.94 4.37
CA ASP A 65 9.99 -10.19 5.06
C ASP A 65 9.39 -8.97 5.76
N VAL A 66 8.41 -8.33 5.13
CA VAL A 66 7.61 -7.26 5.74
C VAL A 66 6.14 -7.47 5.40
N VAL A 67 5.27 -7.25 6.39
CA VAL A 67 3.86 -6.94 6.16
C VAL A 67 3.60 -5.55 6.74
N ALA A 68 3.17 -4.62 5.89
CA ALA A 68 2.83 -3.26 6.28
C ALA A 68 1.33 -3.08 6.19
N PHE A 69 0.67 -2.78 7.30
CA PHE A 69 -0.73 -2.35 7.30
C PHE A 69 -0.76 -0.84 7.28
N THR A 70 -1.32 -0.26 6.22
CA THR A 70 -1.41 1.19 6.05
C THR A 70 -2.27 1.78 7.14
N HIS A 71 -3.39 1.15 7.47
CA HIS A 71 -4.32 1.48 8.55
C HIS A 71 -5.19 0.26 8.90
N ALA A 72 -6.19 0.43 9.78
CA ALA A 72 -6.96 -0.68 10.34
C ALA A 72 -8.40 -0.82 9.80
N ASP A 73 -8.71 -0.19 8.66
CA ASP A 73 -10.02 -0.41 8.03
C ASP A 73 -10.11 -1.81 7.43
N LEU A 74 -11.33 -2.35 7.46
CA LEU A 74 -11.55 -3.76 7.20
C LEU A 74 -11.09 -4.15 5.80
N ASP A 75 -11.31 -3.31 4.80
CA ASP A 75 -10.86 -3.49 3.42
C ASP A 75 -9.33 -3.44 3.23
N HIS A 76 -8.55 -3.22 4.29
CA HIS A 76 -7.09 -3.30 4.33
C HIS A 76 -6.56 -4.42 5.25
N ILE A 77 -7.39 -4.97 6.15
CA ILE A 77 -6.97 -6.00 7.13
C ILE A 77 -7.74 -7.31 7.04
N GLN A 78 -8.87 -7.35 6.30
CA GLN A 78 -9.84 -8.45 6.33
C GLN A 78 -9.20 -9.82 6.13
N GLY A 79 -9.43 -10.74 7.07
CA GLY A 79 -8.97 -12.12 7.02
C GLY A 79 -7.49 -12.29 7.36
N SER A 80 -6.78 -11.24 7.76
CA SER A 80 -5.36 -11.27 8.09
C SER A 80 -5.07 -12.15 9.31
N THR A 81 -5.92 -12.09 10.33
CA THR A 81 -5.79 -12.86 11.58
C THR A 81 -6.04 -14.35 11.39
N ASP A 82 -6.65 -14.76 10.26
CA ASP A 82 -6.80 -16.16 9.83
C ASP A 82 -5.65 -16.65 8.94
N PHE A 83 -4.92 -15.72 8.33
CA PHE A 83 -3.88 -16.05 7.37
C PHE A 83 -2.48 -16.03 7.99
N PHE A 84 -2.19 -15.04 8.83
CA PHE A 84 -0.87 -14.84 9.43
C PHE A 84 -0.72 -15.55 10.78
N GLU A 85 0.52 -15.88 11.09
CA GLU A 85 0.96 -16.31 12.42
C GLU A 85 1.23 -15.06 13.27
N LEU A 86 0.48 -14.89 14.35
CA LEU A 86 0.62 -13.76 15.29
C LEU A 86 1.30 -14.22 16.58
N GLU A 87 2.30 -13.47 17.03
CA GLU A 87 3.15 -13.83 18.17
C GLU A 87 2.48 -13.60 19.54
N HIS A 88 1.52 -12.67 19.64
CA HIS A 88 0.94 -12.27 20.92
C HIS A 88 0.12 -13.36 21.63
N ALA A 89 -0.48 -14.31 20.90
CA ALA A 89 -1.31 -15.36 21.48
C ALA A 89 -1.22 -16.68 20.70
N ALA A 90 -1.09 -17.79 21.45
CA ALA A 90 -0.88 -19.13 20.90
C ALA A 90 -1.99 -19.61 19.95
N ILE A 91 -3.22 -19.12 20.09
CA ILE A 91 -4.34 -19.46 19.21
C ILE A 91 -4.14 -18.99 17.76
N TYR A 92 -3.26 -18.01 17.54
CA TYR A 92 -2.91 -17.49 16.22
C TYR A 92 -1.59 -18.05 15.69
N GLN A 93 -1.07 -19.12 16.28
CA GLN A 93 0.22 -19.73 15.90
C GLN A 93 0.04 -21.12 15.31
N GLY A 94 0.90 -21.50 14.36
CA GLY A 94 0.89 -22.82 13.74
C GLY A 94 -0.12 -22.97 12.59
N GLU A 95 -0.62 -24.20 12.38
CA GLU A 95 -1.63 -24.55 11.36
C GLU A 95 -1.32 -24.13 9.91
N GLY A 96 -0.04 -23.96 9.56
CA GLY A 96 0.35 -23.52 8.22
C GLY A 96 0.02 -22.05 7.94
N ARG A 97 -0.16 -21.24 8.99
CA ARG A 97 -0.23 -19.78 8.92
C ARG A 97 1.09 -19.20 8.43
N VAL A 98 0.99 -18.11 7.68
CA VAL A 98 2.16 -17.45 7.07
C VAL A 98 2.85 -16.55 8.09
N LYS A 99 4.18 -16.62 8.15
CA LYS A 99 4.95 -15.85 9.13
C LYS A 99 5.21 -14.42 8.66
N ILE A 100 5.22 -13.49 9.61
CA ILE A 100 5.61 -12.10 9.42
C ILE A 100 6.95 -11.87 10.11
N THR A 101 7.99 -11.56 9.33
CA THR A 101 9.33 -11.31 9.88
C THR A 101 9.39 -9.94 10.57
N GLU A 102 8.91 -8.90 9.88
CA GLU A 102 8.77 -7.56 10.44
C GLU A 102 7.39 -6.98 10.11
N LEU A 103 6.73 -6.42 11.10
CA LEU A 103 5.42 -5.77 10.99
C LEU A 103 5.60 -4.26 10.89
N TRP A 104 5.01 -3.60 9.91
CA TRP A 104 5.03 -2.15 9.77
C TRP A 104 3.63 -1.60 9.99
N VAL A 105 3.46 -0.73 10.97
CA VAL A 105 2.14 -0.17 11.34
C VAL A 105 2.25 1.28 11.80
N PRO A 106 1.24 2.13 11.55
CA PRO A 106 1.20 3.46 12.11
C PRO A 106 0.94 3.38 13.63
N ALA A 107 1.47 4.35 14.38
CA ALA A 107 1.22 4.48 15.81
C ALA A 107 -0.27 4.51 16.17
N ALA A 108 -1.10 5.05 15.28
CA ALA A 108 -2.56 5.03 15.37
C ALA A 108 -3.14 3.63 15.63
N MET A 109 -2.67 2.59 14.93
CA MET A 109 -3.13 1.21 15.14
C MET A 109 -2.82 0.70 16.54
N LEU A 110 -1.77 1.21 17.20
CA LEU A 110 -1.43 0.85 18.56
C LEU A 110 -2.24 1.63 19.59
N LEU A 111 -2.88 2.73 19.21
CA LEU A 111 -3.58 3.64 20.12
C LEU A 111 -5.09 3.53 20.05
N GLU A 112 -5.61 3.16 18.89
CA GLU A 112 -7.04 3.04 18.63
C GLU A 112 -7.76 2.31 19.77
N GLU A 113 -8.83 2.89 20.29
CA GLU A 113 -9.64 2.32 21.37
C GLU A 113 -10.64 1.30 20.82
N ALA A 114 -11.11 0.40 21.68
CA ALA A 114 -12.10 -0.60 21.28
C ALA A 114 -13.04 -0.89 22.44
N GLU A 115 -14.32 -1.00 22.13
CA GLU A 115 -15.36 -1.39 23.07
C GLU A 115 -15.21 -2.86 23.49
N LYS A 116 -15.90 -3.26 24.56
CA LYS A 116 -15.76 -4.61 25.14
C LYS A 116 -16.21 -5.73 24.21
N ASP A 117 -17.17 -5.47 23.35
CA ASP A 117 -17.68 -6.41 22.34
C ASP A 117 -16.77 -6.50 21.11
N GLN A 118 -15.93 -5.50 20.85
CA GLN A 118 -15.00 -5.46 19.72
C GLN A 118 -13.68 -6.20 19.97
N GLN A 119 -13.49 -6.85 21.13
CA GLN A 119 -12.19 -7.40 21.51
C GLN A 119 -11.69 -8.57 20.63
N GLN A 120 -12.57 -9.13 19.80
CA GLN A 120 -12.24 -10.18 18.82
C GLN A 120 -12.20 -9.65 17.38
N GLU A 121 -12.44 -8.35 17.17
CA GLU A 121 -12.35 -7.73 15.86
C GLU A 121 -10.89 -7.66 15.41
N GLU A 122 -10.67 -7.81 14.10
CA GLU A 122 -9.32 -7.97 13.55
C GLU A 122 -8.38 -6.80 13.88
N PHE A 123 -8.89 -5.56 13.87
CA PHE A 123 -8.10 -4.39 14.23
C PHE A 123 -7.58 -4.45 15.68
N VAL A 124 -8.37 -5.02 16.61
CA VAL A 124 -7.95 -5.22 18.00
C VAL A 124 -6.87 -6.29 18.11
N LEU A 125 -7.00 -7.37 17.36
CA LEU A 125 -6.03 -8.46 17.34
C LEU A 125 -4.70 -8.00 16.75
N LEU A 126 -4.72 -7.24 15.65
CA LEU A 126 -3.52 -6.62 15.07
C LEU A 126 -2.90 -5.57 16.02
N ARG A 127 -3.71 -4.78 16.74
CA ARG A 127 -3.22 -3.88 17.79
C ARG A 127 -2.52 -4.65 18.91
N GLN A 128 -3.06 -5.78 19.34
CA GLN A 128 -2.44 -6.63 20.37
C GLN A 128 -1.12 -7.23 19.87
N GLU A 129 -1.07 -7.68 18.62
CA GLU A 129 0.16 -8.15 17.96
C GLU A 129 1.23 -7.05 17.90
N ALA A 130 0.87 -5.87 17.40
CA ALA A 130 1.80 -4.77 17.27
C ALA A 130 2.35 -4.31 18.63
N ARG A 131 1.47 -4.20 19.63
CA ARG A 131 1.85 -3.88 21.02
C ARG A 131 2.76 -4.96 21.63
N HIS A 132 2.51 -6.23 21.34
CA HIS A 132 3.36 -7.33 21.79
C HIS A 132 4.78 -7.20 21.21
N ARG A 133 4.91 -7.11 19.87
CA ARG A 133 6.21 -6.98 19.20
C ARG A 133 6.98 -5.73 19.65
N LEU A 134 6.29 -4.59 19.83
CA LEU A 134 6.91 -3.36 20.31
C LEU A 134 7.47 -3.52 21.74
N LEU A 135 6.72 -4.18 22.63
CA LEU A 135 7.19 -4.47 23.98
C LEU A 135 8.38 -5.44 23.98
N GLU A 136 8.34 -6.49 23.16
CA GLU A 136 9.46 -7.43 22.98
C GLU A 136 10.68 -6.79 22.31
N GLY A 137 10.50 -5.64 21.64
CA GLY A 137 11.58 -4.85 21.08
C GLY A 137 12.15 -5.39 19.77
N LYS A 138 11.37 -6.17 19.01
CA LYS A 138 11.82 -6.81 17.77
C LYS A 138 10.67 -7.10 16.81
N GLY A 139 10.98 -7.26 15.53
CA GLY A 139 10.02 -7.74 14.52
C GLY A 139 8.92 -6.73 14.17
N ILE A 140 9.11 -5.45 14.48
CA ILE A 140 8.16 -4.37 14.19
C ILE A 140 8.88 -3.04 13.93
N LEU A 141 8.34 -2.22 13.03
CA LEU A 141 8.57 -0.78 12.99
C LEU A 141 7.23 -0.05 13.16
N VAL A 142 7.22 0.97 14.01
CA VAL A 142 6.06 1.80 14.30
C VAL A 142 6.28 3.19 13.72
N PHE A 143 5.36 3.63 12.87
CA PHE A 143 5.49 4.91 12.18
C PHE A 143 4.80 6.01 12.97
N SER A 144 5.51 7.10 13.21
CA SER A 144 5.22 8.15 14.21
C SER A 144 5.43 7.71 15.66
N ARG A 145 5.68 8.69 16.53
CA ARG A 145 5.89 8.51 17.98
C ARG A 145 5.07 9.53 18.79
N PRO A 146 3.73 9.46 18.75
CA PRO A 146 2.85 10.37 19.48
C PRO A 146 3.00 10.22 21.00
N LYS A 147 2.68 11.28 21.74
CA LYS A 147 2.82 11.29 23.20
C LYS A 147 2.00 10.18 23.86
N ALA A 148 0.77 9.95 23.39
CA ALA A 148 -0.10 8.91 23.92
C ALA A 148 0.52 7.51 23.87
N LEU A 149 1.31 7.20 22.82
CA LEU A 149 1.95 5.90 22.69
C LEU A 149 3.15 5.77 23.64
N VAL A 150 3.90 6.86 23.82
CA VAL A 150 4.98 6.92 24.81
C VAL A 150 4.44 6.76 26.24
N ASP A 151 3.31 7.40 26.55
CA ASP A 151 2.64 7.31 27.85
C ASP A 151 2.09 5.89 28.12
N TRP A 152 1.66 5.17 27.07
CA TRP A 152 1.30 3.76 27.17
C TRP A 152 2.50 2.82 27.35
N LEU A 153 3.61 3.08 26.64
CA LEU A 153 4.78 2.20 26.58
C LEU A 153 5.66 2.32 27.83
N THR A 154 5.91 3.55 28.30
CA THR A 154 6.90 3.82 29.36
C THR A 154 6.64 3.03 30.65
N PRO A 155 5.41 3.01 31.22
CA PRO A 155 5.15 2.24 32.44
C PRO A 155 5.35 0.73 32.27
N LYS A 156 5.20 0.21 31.05
CA LYS A 156 5.41 -1.21 30.75
C LYS A 156 6.89 -1.58 30.66
N LEU A 157 7.72 -0.68 30.14
CA LEU A 157 9.18 -0.84 30.13
C LEU A 157 9.74 -0.73 31.56
N GLU A 158 9.25 0.22 32.35
CA GLU A 158 9.61 0.37 33.76
C GLU A 158 9.30 -0.90 34.56
N ALA A 159 8.12 -1.50 34.34
CA ALA A 159 7.74 -2.78 34.96
C ALA A 159 8.65 -3.95 34.55
N ARG A 160 9.33 -3.87 33.40
CA ARG A 160 10.34 -4.84 32.94
C ARG A 160 11.77 -4.50 33.41
N GLY A 161 11.97 -3.38 34.10
CA GLY A 161 13.30 -2.89 34.50
C GLY A 161 14.11 -2.33 33.33
N GLU A 162 13.44 -1.92 32.25
CA GLU A 162 14.06 -1.38 31.04
C GLU A 162 13.96 0.16 31.00
N PRO A 163 14.92 0.88 30.37
CA PRO A 163 14.85 2.33 30.25
C PRO A 163 13.72 2.77 29.31
N ALA A 164 13.15 3.96 29.54
CA ALA A 164 12.04 4.50 28.76
C ALA A 164 12.33 4.64 27.25
N ASN A 165 13.61 4.73 26.87
CA ASN A 165 14.05 4.84 25.48
C ASN A 165 14.48 3.51 24.84
N ALA A 166 14.21 2.37 25.50
CA ALA A 166 14.67 1.06 25.04
C ALA A 166 14.09 0.64 23.67
N ARG A 167 13.08 1.35 23.17
CA ARG A 167 12.36 1.08 21.91
C ARG A 167 12.47 2.19 20.87
N ASP A 168 13.29 3.22 21.12
CA ASP A 168 13.41 4.40 20.23
C ASP A 168 13.78 4.04 18.79
N HIS A 169 14.61 3.01 18.62
CA HIS A 169 15.07 2.52 17.32
C HIS A 169 13.97 1.83 16.47
N LEU A 170 12.80 1.57 17.05
CA LEU A 170 11.66 0.96 16.36
C LEU A 170 10.66 2.02 15.85
N PHE A 171 10.86 3.28 16.19
CA PHE A 171 10.00 4.38 15.74
C PHE A 171 10.58 5.05 14.49
N ILE A 172 9.74 5.24 13.48
CA ILE A 172 10.11 5.87 12.21
C ILE A 172 9.32 7.17 12.04
N ASP A 173 10.04 8.28 11.91
CA ASP A 173 9.44 9.58 11.69
C ASP A 173 9.18 9.83 10.20
N ALA A 174 8.10 10.56 9.90
CA ALA A 174 7.88 11.08 8.56
C ALA A 174 9.06 11.97 8.11
N GLY A 175 9.39 11.92 6.82
CA GLY A 175 10.54 12.59 6.24
C GLY A 175 11.85 11.79 6.32
N THR A 176 11.81 10.54 6.80
CA THR A 176 13.00 9.69 6.94
C THR A 176 12.95 8.45 6.04
N VAL A 177 14.12 7.88 5.78
CA VAL A 177 14.26 6.59 5.11
C VAL A 177 14.06 5.48 6.14
N VAL A 178 13.19 4.53 5.82
CA VAL A 178 12.94 3.35 6.67
C VAL A 178 14.18 2.45 6.66
N PRO A 179 14.69 2.03 7.83
CA PRO A 179 15.85 1.14 7.90
C PRO A 179 15.53 -0.25 7.34
N GLY A 180 16.58 -1.03 7.07
CA GLY A 180 16.45 -2.43 6.65
C GLY A 180 16.36 -2.66 5.15
N PHE A 181 16.11 -1.64 4.33
CA PHE A 181 16.21 -1.70 2.86
C PHE A 181 17.07 -0.56 2.34
N THR A 182 18.03 -0.87 1.47
CA THR A 182 18.90 0.14 0.85
C THR A 182 19.03 -0.06 -0.65
N LEU A 183 19.14 1.02 -1.41
CA LEU A 183 19.39 0.96 -2.85
C LEU A 183 20.68 0.19 -3.20
N LYS A 184 21.65 0.15 -2.28
CA LYS A 184 22.93 -0.54 -2.47
C LYS A 184 22.81 -2.06 -2.32
N ASN A 185 22.09 -2.54 -1.31
CA ASN A 185 22.07 -3.96 -0.97
C ASN A 185 20.83 -4.67 -1.50
N ASP A 186 19.70 -3.96 -1.57
CA ASP A 186 18.39 -4.53 -1.88
C ASP A 186 17.84 -4.03 -3.22
N GLY A 187 18.46 -2.99 -3.80
CA GLY A 187 17.93 -2.29 -4.97
C GLY A 187 16.60 -1.58 -4.69
N VAL A 188 16.27 -1.32 -3.42
CA VAL A 188 15.06 -0.58 -3.02
C VAL A 188 15.30 0.24 -1.76
N GLU A 189 14.60 1.35 -1.61
CA GLU A 189 14.54 2.18 -0.42
C GLU A 189 13.11 2.67 -0.20
N PHE A 190 12.68 2.74 1.06
CA PHE A 190 11.37 3.25 1.45
C PHE A 190 11.55 4.60 2.15
N PHE A 191 10.93 5.64 1.62
CA PHE A 191 10.85 6.96 2.25
C PHE A 191 9.46 7.14 2.86
N CYS A 192 9.40 7.40 4.17
CA CYS A 192 8.16 7.62 4.91
C CYS A 192 7.66 9.05 4.71
N HIS A 193 6.52 9.22 4.05
CA HIS A 193 5.83 10.51 3.94
C HIS A 193 4.87 10.76 5.11
N SER A 194 4.24 9.70 5.62
CA SER A 194 3.14 9.75 6.60
C SER A 194 3.13 8.45 7.42
N PRO A 195 2.63 8.45 8.67
CA PRO A 195 1.94 9.54 9.42
C PRO A 195 2.82 10.66 9.99
N PHE A 196 2.24 11.86 10.07
CA PHE A 196 2.76 12.96 10.89
C PHE A 196 2.25 12.83 12.34
N ILE A 197 3.02 13.34 13.31
CA ILE A 197 2.65 13.31 14.75
C ILE A 197 1.25 13.92 14.99
N LYS A 198 0.93 15.04 14.30
CA LYS A 198 -0.37 15.71 14.42
C LYS A 198 -1.56 14.82 14.04
N HIS A 199 -1.37 13.80 13.19
CA HIS A 199 -2.42 12.85 12.83
C HIS A 199 -2.69 11.80 13.93
N CYS A 200 -1.88 11.81 15.00
CA CYS A 200 -1.96 10.85 16.09
C CYS A 200 -2.13 11.51 17.49
N ASP A 201 -1.98 12.84 17.60
CA ASP A 201 -1.98 13.57 18.88
C ASP A 201 -3.28 14.36 19.16
N GLU A 202 -4.08 14.73 18.15
CA GLU A 202 -5.28 15.58 18.32
C GLU A 202 -6.60 14.86 18.01
N GLY A 203 -7.41 14.62 19.05
CA GLY A 203 -8.80 14.15 18.91
C GLY A 203 -8.96 12.65 18.65
N ASP A 204 -10.07 12.28 17.99
CA ASP A 204 -10.32 10.91 17.55
C ASP A 204 -9.33 10.52 16.45
N ILE A 205 -8.71 9.35 16.57
CA ILE A 205 -7.76 8.84 15.57
C ILE A 205 -8.52 8.56 14.27
N ILE A 206 -8.32 9.40 13.27
CA ILE A 206 -8.83 9.17 11.91
C ILE A 206 -7.85 8.23 11.21
N ARG A 207 -8.24 6.96 11.08
CA ARG A 207 -7.41 5.88 10.53
C ARG A 207 -6.75 6.26 9.19
N ASN A 208 -7.51 6.87 8.29
CA ASN A 208 -7.05 7.21 6.93
C ASN A 208 -6.00 8.33 6.94
N SER A 209 -6.18 9.36 7.77
CA SER A 209 -5.21 10.44 7.92
C SER A 209 -3.92 9.98 8.61
N ALA A 210 -4.00 8.93 9.44
CA ALA A 210 -2.83 8.30 10.05
C ALA A 210 -2.22 7.17 9.21
N ALA A 211 -2.63 7.01 7.94
CA ALA A 211 -2.17 5.91 7.11
C ALA A 211 -0.68 6.02 6.76
N LEU A 212 -0.05 4.85 6.59
CA LEU A 212 1.29 4.76 6.02
C LEU A 212 1.29 5.26 4.57
N VAL A 213 2.15 6.23 4.27
CA VAL A 213 2.41 6.67 2.89
C VAL A 213 3.89 6.57 2.60
N PHE A 214 4.23 5.87 1.51
CA PHE A 214 5.60 5.62 1.09
C PHE A 214 5.86 6.12 -0.33
N ASN A 215 7.01 6.77 -0.50
CA ASN A 215 7.73 6.74 -1.77
C ASN A 215 8.70 5.56 -1.73
N VAL A 216 8.48 4.56 -2.57
CA VAL A 216 9.34 3.38 -2.70
C VAL A 216 10.20 3.55 -3.95
N ARG A 217 11.49 3.81 -3.73
CA ARG A 217 12.45 3.99 -4.81
C ARG A 217 13.14 2.68 -5.11
N PHE A 218 12.97 2.18 -6.32
CA PHE A 218 13.67 1.02 -6.86
C PHE A 218 14.90 1.46 -7.65
N ARG A 219 15.97 0.70 -7.55
CA ARG A 219 17.13 0.76 -8.43
C ARG A 219 17.16 -0.47 -9.30
N ALA A 220 17.21 -0.27 -10.61
CA ALA A 220 17.38 -1.32 -11.60
C ALA A 220 18.48 -0.90 -12.58
N ASP A 221 19.61 -1.62 -12.55
CA ASP A 221 20.77 -1.40 -13.44
C ASP A 221 21.21 0.08 -13.50
N GLY A 222 21.27 0.73 -12.32
CA GLY A 222 21.76 2.10 -12.15
C GLY A 222 20.74 3.22 -12.43
N ARG A 223 19.47 2.89 -12.71
CA ARG A 223 18.37 3.85 -12.83
C ARG A 223 17.39 3.70 -11.68
N ASP A 224 16.82 4.82 -11.27
CA ASP A 224 15.87 4.88 -10.16
C ASP A 224 14.44 5.09 -10.68
N TYR A 225 13.48 4.36 -10.09
CA TYR A 225 12.06 4.42 -10.40
C TYR A 225 11.25 4.46 -9.11
N ASP A 226 10.21 5.29 -9.09
CA ASP A 226 9.47 5.58 -7.85
C ASP A 226 8.05 4.97 -7.90
N PHE A 227 7.66 4.24 -6.86
CA PHE A 227 6.29 3.81 -6.61
C PHE A 227 5.74 4.59 -5.41
N LEU A 228 4.62 5.28 -5.61
CA LEU A 228 3.90 6.00 -4.57
C LEU A 228 2.75 5.13 -4.05
N ALA A 229 2.89 4.64 -2.81
CA ALA A 229 1.89 3.84 -2.11
C ALA A 229 1.29 4.68 -0.98
N VAL A 230 0.00 5.01 -1.06
CA VAL A 230 -0.59 6.07 -0.21
C VAL A 230 -1.73 5.62 0.71
N GLY A 231 -2.10 4.33 0.68
CA GLY A 231 -3.27 3.84 1.41
C GLY A 231 -4.50 4.70 1.12
N ASP A 232 -5.17 5.16 2.16
CA ASP A 232 -6.44 5.88 2.05
C ASP A 232 -6.37 7.38 2.36
N ALA A 233 -5.18 7.96 2.25
CA ALA A 233 -4.93 9.38 2.49
C ALA A 233 -5.93 10.29 1.74
N GLU A 234 -6.53 11.25 2.45
CA GLU A 234 -7.42 12.25 1.85
C GLU A 234 -6.64 13.47 1.34
N TRP A 235 -7.33 14.39 0.65
CA TRP A 235 -6.70 15.54 0.01
C TRP A 235 -5.87 16.39 0.98
N CYS A 236 -6.32 16.55 2.22
CA CYS A 236 -5.62 17.34 3.24
C CYS A 236 -4.29 16.70 3.63
N ASP A 237 -4.28 15.37 3.77
CA ASP A 237 -3.08 14.61 4.11
C ASP A 237 -2.06 14.70 2.97
N LEU A 238 -2.53 14.62 1.72
CA LEU A 238 -1.69 14.78 0.52
C LEU A 238 -1.15 16.21 0.38
N GLU A 239 -1.93 17.25 0.68
CA GLU A 239 -1.44 18.63 0.70
C GLU A 239 -0.37 18.84 1.77
N ASP A 240 -0.54 18.24 2.95
CA ASP A 240 0.47 18.22 4.01
C ASP A 240 1.75 17.51 3.56
N ILE A 241 1.63 16.33 2.96
CA ILE A 241 2.78 15.57 2.41
C ILE A 241 3.55 16.42 1.43
N VAL A 242 2.89 17.04 0.44
CA VAL A 242 3.54 17.88 -0.56
C VAL A 242 4.20 19.10 0.10
N GLY A 243 3.47 19.81 0.97
CA GLY A 243 3.95 21.01 1.65
C GLY A 243 5.18 20.75 2.52
N ILE A 244 5.11 19.72 3.39
CA ILE A 244 6.18 19.35 4.32
C ILE A 244 7.38 18.81 3.56
N THR A 245 7.18 17.95 2.56
CA THR A 245 8.26 17.40 1.74
C THR A 245 9.08 18.52 1.08
N LYS A 246 8.41 19.53 0.51
CA LYS A 246 9.06 20.69 -0.10
C LYS A 246 9.74 21.59 0.94
N PHE A 247 9.09 21.81 2.09
CA PHE A 247 9.69 22.57 3.19
C PHE A 247 11.04 21.97 3.64
N HIS A 248 11.12 20.65 3.69
CA HIS A 248 12.35 19.91 4.00
C HIS A 248 13.29 19.67 2.80
N LYS A 249 12.99 20.23 1.61
CA LYS A 249 13.78 20.10 0.38
C LYS A 249 13.95 18.67 -0.12
N ASN A 250 12.92 17.86 0.08
CA ASN A 250 12.84 16.47 -0.36
C ASN A 250 11.95 16.33 -1.62
N ASP A 251 11.85 17.36 -2.46
CA ASP A 251 10.96 17.43 -3.64
C ASP A 251 11.10 16.21 -4.58
N ASP A 252 12.27 15.57 -4.62
CA ASP A 252 12.49 14.36 -5.42
C ASP A 252 11.67 13.16 -4.95
N ARG A 253 11.22 13.14 -3.69
CA ARG A 253 10.38 12.08 -3.09
C ARG A 253 8.90 12.20 -3.45
N LEU A 254 8.48 13.26 -4.14
CA LEU A 254 7.13 13.40 -4.69
C LEU A 254 6.98 12.76 -6.08
N ARG A 255 8.09 12.36 -6.70
CA ARG A 255 8.08 11.70 -8.02
C ARG A 255 7.44 10.33 -7.95
N TRP A 256 6.80 9.92 -9.05
CA TRP A 256 6.25 8.59 -9.20
C TRP A 256 6.23 8.14 -10.67
N ASN A 257 6.58 6.88 -10.89
CA ASN A 257 6.39 6.12 -12.13
C ASN A 257 5.19 5.17 -12.03
N LEU A 258 4.83 4.80 -10.81
CA LEU A 258 3.65 4.01 -10.47
C LEU A 258 3.00 4.66 -9.25
N TYR A 259 1.69 4.83 -9.27
CA TYR A 259 0.95 5.41 -8.14
C TYR A 259 -0.30 4.58 -7.87
N ASN A 260 -0.36 3.99 -6.67
CA ASN A 260 -1.58 3.38 -6.14
C ASN A 260 -2.50 4.53 -5.71
N ILE A 261 -3.63 4.69 -6.37
CA ILE A 261 -4.55 5.78 -6.13
C ILE A 261 -5.18 5.61 -4.76
N PRO A 262 -5.23 6.68 -3.95
CA PRO A 262 -5.75 6.62 -2.59
C PRO A 262 -7.23 6.25 -2.52
N HIS A 263 -7.60 5.54 -1.46
CA HIS A 263 -8.98 5.35 -1.02
C HIS A 263 -9.88 4.87 -2.15
N HIS A 264 -9.42 3.84 -2.86
CA HIS A 264 -10.13 3.18 -3.94
C HIS A 264 -10.64 4.14 -5.04
N CYS A 265 -9.87 5.19 -5.38
CA CYS A 265 -10.30 6.24 -6.32
C CYS A 265 -11.46 7.11 -5.79
N SER A 266 -11.38 7.48 -4.51
CA SER A 266 -12.27 8.46 -3.89
C SER A 266 -12.02 9.89 -4.38
N TYR A 267 -13.10 10.66 -4.57
CA TYR A 267 -12.98 12.08 -4.83
C TYR A 267 -12.36 12.84 -3.65
N LYS A 268 -12.49 12.30 -2.42
CA LYS A 268 -11.94 12.91 -1.21
C LYS A 268 -10.43 12.95 -1.18
N ALA A 269 -9.76 12.11 -1.96
CA ALA A 269 -8.32 12.23 -2.13
C ALA A 269 -7.91 13.37 -3.10
N LEU A 270 -8.86 13.89 -3.87
CA LEU A 270 -8.64 15.01 -4.79
C LEU A 270 -9.08 16.33 -4.16
N SER A 271 -10.28 16.37 -3.57
CA SER A 271 -10.88 17.57 -2.96
C SER A 271 -11.94 17.22 -1.93
N ASP A 272 -12.33 18.22 -1.16
CA ASP A 272 -13.52 18.26 -0.30
C ASP A 272 -14.86 18.17 -1.04
N GLU A 273 -14.92 18.60 -2.31
CA GLU A 273 -16.15 18.60 -3.12
C GLU A 273 -16.08 17.60 -4.28
N LYS A 274 -17.12 16.76 -4.42
CA LYS A 274 -17.27 15.86 -5.57
C LYS A 274 -17.76 16.65 -6.77
N GLY A 275 -17.03 16.61 -7.89
CA GLY A 275 -17.45 17.28 -9.11
C GLY A 275 -18.67 16.63 -9.77
N ASP A 276 -19.34 17.37 -10.67
CA ASP A 276 -20.46 16.83 -11.46
C ASP A 276 -20.00 15.79 -12.48
N ARG A 277 -18.89 16.08 -13.17
CA ARG A 277 -18.32 15.22 -14.23
C ARG A 277 -16.88 14.79 -13.95
N GLU A 278 -16.11 15.70 -13.39
CA GLU A 278 -14.71 15.50 -13.01
C GLU A 278 -14.49 16.26 -11.70
N THR A 279 -13.82 15.63 -10.74
CA THR A 279 -13.44 16.30 -9.49
C THR A 279 -12.21 17.17 -9.73
N THR A 280 -12.30 18.47 -9.39
CA THR A 280 -11.14 19.36 -9.48
C THR A 280 -10.27 19.17 -8.26
N PRO A 281 -8.98 18.79 -8.39
CA PRO A 281 -8.13 18.57 -7.24
C PRO A 281 -7.71 19.88 -6.59
N LYS A 282 -7.43 19.83 -5.29
CA LYS A 282 -6.79 20.92 -4.55
C LYS A 282 -5.40 21.25 -5.10
N PRO A 283 -4.87 22.47 -4.88
CA PRO A 283 -3.65 22.93 -5.53
C PRO A 283 -2.42 22.03 -5.35
N LEU A 284 -2.15 21.56 -4.13
CA LEU A 284 -0.98 20.72 -3.88
C LEU A 284 -1.22 19.26 -4.31
N VAL A 285 -2.46 18.77 -4.25
CA VAL A 285 -2.83 17.47 -4.86
C VAL A 285 -2.61 17.52 -6.38
N LYS A 286 -3.03 18.60 -7.04
CA LYS A 286 -2.75 18.83 -8.46
C LYS A 286 -1.25 18.82 -8.74
N GLU A 287 -0.44 19.43 -7.88
CA GLU A 287 1.01 19.43 -7.99
C GLU A 287 1.56 18.00 -7.91
N LEU A 288 1.12 17.20 -6.93
CA LEU A 288 1.49 15.78 -6.81
C LEU A 288 1.15 14.96 -8.06
N LEU A 289 -0.03 15.17 -8.65
CA LEU A 289 -0.40 14.51 -9.90
C LEU A 289 0.50 14.89 -11.08
N LEU A 290 1.10 16.09 -11.05
CA LEU A 290 2.05 16.55 -12.07
C LEU A 290 3.50 16.13 -11.79
N HIS A 291 3.80 15.58 -10.61
CA HIS A 291 5.10 14.96 -10.32
C HIS A 291 5.25 13.57 -10.96
N GLY A 292 4.19 13.03 -11.56
CA GLY A 292 4.25 11.79 -12.30
C GLY A 292 5.20 11.88 -13.49
N GLN A 293 5.99 10.83 -13.69
CA GLN A 293 6.97 10.75 -14.77
C GLN A 293 6.31 10.34 -16.09
N PRO A 294 6.92 10.66 -17.25
CA PRO A 294 6.51 10.07 -18.51
C PRO A 294 6.47 8.54 -18.42
N ASP A 295 5.57 7.94 -19.19
CA ASP A 295 5.32 6.50 -19.19
C ASP A 295 4.75 5.92 -17.87
N ALA A 296 4.38 6.74 -16.90
CA ALA A 296 3.85 6.28 -15.62
C ALA A 296 2.50 5.56 -15.72
N TYR A 297 2.16 4.82 -14.65
CA TYR A 297 0.88 4.13 -14.49
C TYR A 297 0.17 4.59 -13.23
N LEU A 298 -1.16 4.55 -13.30
CA LEU A 298 -2.05 4.68 -12.14
C LEU A 298 -2.75 3.35 -11.93
N VAL A 299 -2.86 2.92 -10.68
CA VAL A 299 -3.64 1.74 -10.29
C VAL A 299 -4.67 2.16 -9.27
N SER A 300 -5.93 1.78 -9.48
CA SER A 300 -6.95 1.83 -8.46
C SER A 300 -7.25 0.40 -8.01
N SER A 301 -6.89 0.09 -6.77
CA SER A 301 -7.35 -1.11 -6.09
C SER A 301 -8.80 -0.88 -5.67
N SER A 302 -9.75 -1.31 -6.49
CA SER A 302 -11.18 -1.02 -6.28
C SER A 302 -12.08 -1.94 -7.10
N CYS A 303 -13.37 -1.89 -6.80
CA CYS A 303 -14.41 -2.40 -7.71
C CYS A 303 -14.35 -1.67 -9.07
N PRO A 304 -14.97 -2.23 -10.13
CA PRO A 304 -15.04 -1.57 -11.43
C PRO A 304 -15.63 -0.16 -11.34
N ILE A 305 -15.14 0.75 -12.19
CA ILE A 305 -15.52 2.17 -12.23
C ILE A 305 -16.21 2.47 -13.57
N PRO A 306 -17.46 2.02 -13.78
CA PRO A 306 -18.13 2.14 -15.06
C PRO A 306 -18.45 3.60 -15.37
N ASN A 307 -18.31 3.98 -16.64
CA ASN A 307 -18.74 5.30 -17.11
C ASN A 307 -20.22 5.29 -17.54
N LEU A 308 -21.10 5.08 -16.56
CA LEU A 308 -22.56 5.06 -16.74
C LEU A 308 -23.22 6.16 -15.92
N ARG A 309 -24.43 6.59 -16.31
CA ARG A 309 -25.14 7.69 -15.62
C ARG A 309 -25.32 7.44 -14.11
N SER A 310 -25.57 6.20 -13.71
CA SER A 310 -25.72 5.80 -12.30
C SER A 310 -24.42 5.94 -11.50
N ALA A 311 -23.26 5.73 -12.13
CA ALA A 311 -21.96 5.83 -11.44
C ALA A 311 -21.68 7.24 -10.91
N TYR A 312 -22.25 8.27 -11.55
CA TYR A 312 -22.08 9.66 -11.11
C TYR A 312 -22.79 9.96 -9.78
N SER A 313 -23.80 9.16 -9.40
CA SER A 313 -24.51 9.29 -8.12
C SER A 313 -23.93 8.48 -6.97
N GLU A 314 -22.89 7.69 -7.20
CA GLU A 314 -22.28 6.86 -6.14
C GLU A 314 -21.77 7.71 -4.97
N ILE A 315 -22.15 7.33 -3.76
CA ILE A 315 -21.74 8.04 -2.54
C ILE A 315 -20.36 7.54 -2.10
N GLN A 316 -20.19 6.21 -2.06
CA GLN A 316 -18.94 5.56 -1.68
C GLN A 316 -17.99 5.44 -2.89
N PRO A 317 -16.67 5.45 -2.67
CA PRO A 317 -15.72 5.15 -3.74
C PRO A 317 -15.91 3.72 -4.26
N PRO A 318 -15.50 3.44 -5.51
CA PRO A 318 -14.80 4.35 -6.43
C PRO A 318 -15.70 5.41 -7.08
N HIS A 319 -15.16 6.59 -7.39
CA HIS A 319 -15.90 7.65 -8.08
C HIS A 319 -15.41 7.86 -9.52
N ILE A 320 -16.32 7.77 -10.49
CA ILE A 320 -16.02 8.05 -11.91
C ILE A 320 -15.50 9.49 -12.12
N GLN A 321 -15.95 10.45 -11.31
CA GLN A 321 -15.45 11.83 -11.37
C GLN A 321 -13.98 11.94 -10.95
N ALA A 322 -13.53 11.10 -10.01
CA ALA A 322 -12.13 11.02 -9.62
C ALA A 322 -11.31 10.33 -10.71
N ARG A 323 -11.79 9.20 -11.27
CA ARG A 323 -11.16 8.53 -12.41
C ARG A 323 -10.91 9.49 -13.58
N ASN A 324 -11.90 10.30 -13.94
CA ASN A 324 -11.76 11.28 -15.02
C ASN A 324 -10.63 12.29 -14.75
N CYS A 325 -10.47 12.74 -13.51
CA CYS A 325 -9.41 13.64 -13.10
C CYS A 325 -8.04 12.97 -13.21
N TYR A 326 -7.90 11.78 -12.61
CA TYR A 326 -6.68 10.98 -12.68
C TYR A 326 -6.26 10.69 -14.13
N GLU A 327 -7.18 10.27 -15.00
CA GLU A 327 -6.91 10.04 -16.41
C GLU A 327 -6.49 11.33 -17.15
N ARG A 328 -7.06 12.50 -16.80
CA ARG A 328 -6.65 13.78 -17.38
C ARG A 328 -5.20 14.11 -17.01
N TYR A 329 -4.84 14.00 -15.73
CA TYR A 329 -3.46 14.28 -15.31
C TYR A 329 -2.47 13.23 -15.80
N LEU A 330 -2.88 11.97 -15.89
CA LEU A 330 -2.08 10.92 -16.50
C LEU A 330 -1.72 11.26 -17.96
N ARG A 331 -2.69 11.76 -18.75
CA ARG A 331 -2.40 12.27 -20.10
C ARG A 331 -1.48 13.49 -20.10
N ALA A 332 -1.66 14.40 -19.15
CA ALA A 332 -0.86 15.63 -19.05
C ALA A 332 0.64 15.35 -18.82
N ILE A 333 0.97 14.28 -18.08
CA ILE A 333 2.35 13.85 -17.83
C ILE A 333 2.90 12.87 -18.90
N GLY A 334 2.10 12.50 -19.91
CA GLY A 334 2.48 11.50 -20.91
C GLY A 334 2.55 10.08 -20.34
N GLY A 335 1.69 9.74 -19.37
CA GLY A 335 1.60 8.41 -18.80
C GLY A 335 0.84 7.41 -19.69
N ARG A 336 0.90 6.13 -19.31
CA ARG A 336 0.45 5.00 -20.13
C ARG A 336 -1.00 4.62 -19.90
N ARG A 337 -1.32 4.12 -18.70
CA ARG A 337 -2.64 3.55 -18.39
C ARG A 337 -3.04 3.81 -16.95
N PHE A 338 -4.33 4.08 -16.80
CA PHE A 338 -5.07 3.91 -15.55
C PHE A 338 -5.61 2.48 -15.55
N LEU A 339 -5.37 1.73 -14.49
CA LEU A 339 -5.79 0.34 -14.34
C LEU A 339 -6.65 0.20 -13.08
N VAL A 340 -7.70 -0.62 -13.14
CA VAL A 340 -8.51 -0.99 -11.97
C VAL A 340 -8.31 -2.47 -11.72
N THR A 341 -7.99 -2.86 -10.48
CA THR A 341 -7.68 -4.26 -10.16
C THR A 341 -8.82 -5.21 -10.56
N MET A 342 -10.07 -4.81 -10.30
CA MET A 342 -11.24 -5.59 -10.67
C MET A 342 -11.69 -5.45 -12.14
N GLU A 343 -11.01 -4.65 -12.98
CA GLU A 343 -11.30 -4.56 -14.43
C GLU A 343 -10.29 -5.35 -15.28
N GLU A 344 -9.14 -5.75 -14.73
CA GLU A 344 -8.04 -6.34 -15.49
C GLU A 344 -7.91 -7.86 -15.26
N PRO A 345 -7.77 -8.70 -16.31
CA PRO A 345 -7.91 -8.35 -17.72
C PRO A 345 -9.38 -8.19 -18.15
N ASN A 346 -10.34 -8.55 -17.28
CA ASN A 346 -11.77 -8.34 -17.45
C ASN A 346 -12.49 -8.45 -16.10
N GLU A 347 -13.67 -7.81 -15.99
CA GLU A 347 -14.48 -7.76 -14.76
C GLU A 347 -15.03 -9.10 -14.26
N ARG A 348 -15.16 -10.11 -15.14
CA ARG A 348 -15.72 -11.41 -14.77
C ARG A 348 -14.68 -12.30 -14.09
N LYS A 349 -13.44 -12.25 -14.56
CA LYS A 349 -12.32 -13.02 -14.04
C LYS A 349 -11.09 -12.13 -13.99
N PRO A 350 -11.05 -11.15 -13.06
CA PRO A 350 -9.89 -10.32 -12.88
C PRO A 350 -8.70 -11.16 -12.41
N ALA A 351 -7.50 -10.67 -12.66
CA ALA A 351 -6.25 -11.32 -12.29
C ALA A 351 -5.26 -10.27 -11.76
N PRO A 352 -4.24 -10.69 -10.98
CA PRO A 352 -3.26 -9.75 -10.46
C PRO A 352 -2.62 -8.90 -11.56
N ILE A 353 -2.58 -7.59 -11.33
CA ILE A 353 -1.85 -6.64 -12.17
C ILE A 353 -0.39 -6.69 -11.73
N VAL A 354 0.50 -7.10 -12.64
CA VAL A 354 1.91 -7.29 -12.34
C VAL A 354 2.76 -6.29 -13.12
N PHE A 355 3.59 -5.54 -12.41
CA PHE A 355 4.59 -4.67 -12.99
C PHE A 355 5.98 -5.25 -12.78
N GLU A 356 6.78 -5.18 -13.82
CA GLU A 356 8.22 -5.42 -13.77
C GLU A 356 8.95 -4.07 -13.68
N VAL A 357 9.89 -3.95 -12.74
CA VAL A 357 10.80 -2.81 -12.62
C VAL A 357 12.19 -3.26 -13.02
N ALA A 358 12.65 -2.80 -14.17
CA ALA A 358 13.95 -3.13 -14.75
C ALA A 358 14.61 -1.88 -15.39
N TYR A 359 15.79 -2.03 -16.00
CA TYR A 359 16.49 -0.95 -16.69
C TYR A 359 15.63 -0.13 -17.68
N GLY A 360 14.66 -0.79 -18.31
CA GLY A 360 13.73 -0.19 -19.27
C GLY A 360 12.64 0.68 -18.66
N GLY A 361 12.50 0.69 -17.33
CA GLY A 361 11.41 1.35 -16.61
C GLY A 361 10.47 0.37 -15.93
N ILE A 362 9.37 0.93 -15.43
CA ILE A 362 8.24 0.15 -14.93
C ILE A 362 7.40 -0.28 -16.12
N THR A 363 7.18 -1.59 -16.28
CA THR A 363 6.40 -2.14 -17.40
C THR A 363 5.32 -3.08 -16.90
N LEU A 364 4.12 -2.95 -17.46
CA LEU A 364 3.01 -3.86 -17.17
C LEU A 364 3.26 -5.21 -17.86
N GLU A 365 3.33 -6.28 -17.08
CA GLU A 365 3.37 -7.63 -17.63
C GLU A 365 2.04 -7.95 -18.33
N ARG A 366 2.13 -8.37 -19.59
CA ARG A 366 0.93 -8.84 -20.29
C ARG A 366 0.61 -10.24 -19.79
N SER A 367 -0.56 -10.40 -19.18
CA SER A 367 -1.11 -11.71 -18.83
C SER A 367 -0.99 -12.64 -20.05
N ARG A 368 -0.15 -13.67 -19.93
CA ARG A 368 -0.10 -14.74 -20.93
C ARG A 368 -1.37 -15.54 -20.76
N ILE A 369 -2.41 -15.17 -21.51
CA ILE A 369 -3.58 -16.04 -21.67
C ILE A 369 -3.04 -17.39 -22.17
N MET A 370 -3.10 -18.41 -21.31
CA MET A 370 -2.83 -19.79 -21.72
C MET A 370 -3.77 -20.11 -22.90
N GLY A 371 -3.24 -20.12 -24.12
CA GLY A 371 -3.98 -20.49 -25.33
C GLY A 371 -3.84 -19.57 -26.56
N ALA A 372 -3.19 -18.40 -26.48
CA ALA A 372 -2.97 -17.56 -27.67
C ALA A 372 -1.53 -17.72 -28.20
N PRO A 373 -1.32 -18.08 -29.49
CA PRO A 373 0.02 -18.12 -30.06
C PRO A 373 0.60 -16.71 -30.10
N ALA A 374 1.83 -16.56 -29.62
CA ALA A 374 2.55 -15.29 -29.63
C ALA A 374 2.83 -14.85 -31.08
N ILE A 375 2.05 -13.91 -31.60
CA ILE A 375 2.43 -13.18 -32.81
C ILE A 375 3.44 -12.10 -32.39
N VAL A 376 4.71 -12.43 -32.52
CA VAL A 376 5.79 -11.44 -32.45
C VAL A 376 5.67 -10.57 -33.70
N SER A 377 5.06 -9.39 -33.57
CA SER A 377 5.19 -8.34 -34.58
C SER A 377 6.23 -7.33 -34.09
N SER A 378 7.50 -7.58 -34.44
CA SER A 378 8.50 -6.52 -34.44
C SER A 378 8.23 -5.63 -35.66
N VAL A 379 7.74 -4.41 -35.44
CA VAL A 379 7.74 -3.39 -36.48
C VAL A 379 9.16 -2.81 -36.52
N PRO A 380 9.94 -3.00 -37.61
CA PRO A 380 11.24 -2.38 -37.71
C PRO A 380 11.11 -0.85 -37.85
N PRO A 381 12.07 -0.07 -37.35
CA PRO A 381 12.04 1.38 -37.49
C PRO A 381 12.11 1.75 -38.98
N ARG A 382 11.18 2.61 -39.42
CA ARG A 382 11.25 3.20 -40.77
C ARG A 382 12.41 4.19 -40.80
N ALA A 383 13.37 3.92 -41.69
CA ALA A 383 14.30 4.92 -42.17
C ALA A 383 13.56 5.84 -43.15
N GLY A 384 13.71 7.15 -42.97
CA GLY A 384 13.15 8.21 -43.81
C GLY A 384 13.45 9.56 -43.21
#